data_AF-A0A6G9ARV8-F1
#
_entry.id   AF-A0A6G9ARV8-F1
#
_cell.length_a   1.000
_cell.length_b   1.000
_cell.length_c   1.000
_cell.angle_alpha   90.00
_cell.angle_beta   90.00
_cell.angle_gamma   90.00
#
_symmetry.space_group_name_H-M   'P 1'
#
loop_
_entity.id
_entity.type
_entity.pdbx_description
1 polymer ?
#
loop_
_entity_poly.entity_id
_entity_poly.type
_entity_poly.pdbx_seq_one_letter_code
_entity_poly.pdbx_strand_id
1 'polypeptide(L)' 'MPLRVFIRKARGILQTFRIRTSDIKLDTDDYLMNAYLFPVFSLLCRPGHRWQINFQGDTSVKLVIENRLYRIVFALLVS' A
#
# COMPACT_ATOMS: atom_id res chain seq x y z
N MET A 1 -8.23 13.24 -25.51
CA MET A 1 -8.97 12.32 -24.60
C MET A 1 -9.45 13.12 -23.40
N PRO A 2 -10.74 13.05 -23.02
CA PRO A 2 -11.23 13.79 -21.85
C PRO A 2 -10.62 13.23 -20.55
N LEU A 3 -10.24 14.12 -19.61
CA LEU A 3 -9.55 13.79 -18.36
C LEU A 3 -10.22 12.67 -17.56
N ARG A 4 -11.56 12.63 -17.55
CA ARG A 4 -12.35 11.58 -16.86
C ARG A 4 -12.07 10.18 -17.39
N VAL A 5 -11.86 10.02 -18.69
CA VAL A 5 -11.58 8.71 -19.32
C VAL A 5 -10.16 8.26 -18.97
N PHE A 6 -9.19 9.18 -18.95
CA PHE A 6 -7.82 8.88 -18.53
C PHE A 6 -7.77 8.40 -17.08
N ILE A 7 -8.45 9.10 -16.15
CA ILE A 7 -8.52 8.70 -14.74
C ILE A 7 -9.13 7.31 -14.58
N ARG A 8 -10.19 6.99 -15.34
CA ARG A 8 -10.83 5.67 -15.32
C ARG A 8 -9.87 4.57 -15.77
N LYS A 9 -9.15 4.79 -16.88
CA LYS A 9 -8.14 3.85 -17.39
C LYS A 9 -6.99 3.66 -16.42
N ALA A 10 -6.43 4.75 -15.88
CA ALA A 10 -5.36 4.71 -14.90
C ALA A 10 -5.77 3.92 -13.64
N ARG A 11 -7.00 4.12 -13.14
CA ARG A 11 -7.55 3.35 -12.01
C ARG A 11 -7.67 1.86 -12.34
N GLY A 12 -8.15 1.53 -13.54
CA GLY A 12 -8.25 0.13 -13.98
C GLY A 12 -6.89 -0.57 -14.05
N ILE A 13 -5.86 0.13 -14.54
CA ILE A 13 -4.48 -0.39 -14.57
C ILE A 13 -3.94 -0.57 -13.15
N LEU A 14 -4.10 0.41 -12.26
CA LEU A 14 -3.65 0.32 -10.86
C LEU A 14 -4.27 -0.88 -10.14
N GLN A 15 -5.53 -1.21 -10.41
CA GLN A 15 -6.21 -2.36 -9.83
C GLN A 15 -5.65 -3.72 -10.28
N THR A 16 -4.84 -3.78 -11.35
CA THR A 16 -4.21 -5.03 -11.81
C THR A 16 -3.01 -5.43 -10.94
N PHE A 17 -2.40 -4.46 -10.27
CA PHE A 17 -1.28 -4.68 -9.36
C PHE A 17 -1.81 -5.25 -8.04
N ARG A 18 -1.20 -6.35 -7.58
CA ARG A 18 -1.51 -6.95 -6.28
C ARG A 18 -0.37 -6.74 -5.32
N ILE A 19 -0.67 -6.20 -4.14
CA ILE A 19 0.30 -6.11 -3.04
C ILE A 19 0.38 -7.50 -2.39
N ARG A 20 1.55 -8.14 -2.50
CA ARG A 20 1.82 -9.46 -1.90
C ARG A 20 2.27 -9.37 -0.47
N THR A 21 3.16 -8.41 -0.21
CA THR A 21 3.59 -8.12 1.15
C THR A 21 3.69 -6.62 1.37
N SER A 22 3.34 -6.19 2.57
CA SER A 22 3.59 -4.82 3.02
C SER A 22 4.27 -4.86 4.38
N ASP A 23 5.48 -4.32 4.46
CA ASP A 23 6.20 -4.11 5.71
C ASP A 23 6.35 -2.61 5.90
N ILE A 24 5.71 -2.08 6.94
CA ILE A 24 5.62 -0.65 7.20
C ILE A 24 6.14 -0.44 8.62
N LYS A 25 7.19 0.36 8.74
CA LYS A 25 7.63 0.95 9.99
C LYS A 25 7.35 2.43 9.93
N LEU A 26 6.59 2.92 10.90
CA LEU A 26 6.22 4.32 10.97
C LEU A 26 6.62 4.85 12.35
N ASP A 27 7.28 6.00 12.34
CA ASP A 27 7.51 6.82 13.51
C ASP A 27 6.98 8.21 13.19
N THR A 28 6.06 8.70 14.03
CA THR A 28 5.44 10.01 13.84
C THR A 28 6.20 11.16 14.50
N ASP A 29 7.33 10.88 15.15
CA ASP A 29 8.12 11.81 15.97
C ASP A 29 7.33 12.41 17.17
N ASP A 30 6.11 11.91 17.39
CA ASP A 30 5.26 12.20 18.54
C ASP A 30 5.06 10.93 19.36
N TYR A 31 5.57 10.96 20.58
CA TYR A 31 5.52 9.84 21.50
C TYR A 31 4.09 9.43 21.86
N LEU A 32 3.19 10.39 22.10
CA LEU A 32 1.79 10.09 22.43
C LEU A 32 1.08 9.48 21.23
N MET A 33 1.28 10.04 20.03
CA MET A 33 0.67 9.53 18.81
C MET A 33 1.16 8.11 18.49
N ASN A 34 2.47 7.85 18.60
CA ASN A 34 3.03 6.52 18.43
C ASN A 34 2.43 5.51 19.44
N ALA A 35 2.23 5.90 20.69
CA ALA A 35 1.62 5.05 21.71
C ALA A 35 0.16 4.68 21.39
N TYR A 36 -0.65 5.63 20.89
CA TYR A 36 -2.01 5.35 20.46
C TYR A 36 -2.08 4.48 19.20
N LEU A 37 -1.13 4.64 18.28
CA LEU A 37 -1.07 3.87 17.04
C LEU A 37 -0.52 2.46 17.25
N PHE A 38 0.28 2.21 18.28
CA PHE A 38 0.85 0.90 18.58
C PHE A 38 -0.19 -0.25 18.63
N PRO A 39 -1.30 -0.16 19.39
CA PRO A 39 -2.33 -1.21 19.39
C PRO A 39 -3.08 -1.30 18.05
N VAL A 40 -3.25 -0.19 17.33
CA VAL A 40 -3.90 -0.19 16.01
C VAL A 40 -3.04 -0.95 14.99
N PHE A 41 -1.73 -0.71 14.99
CA PHE A 41 -0.78 -1.35 14.07
C PHE A 41 -0.56 -2.83 14.41
N SER A 42 -0.58 -3.20 15.69
CA SER A 42 -0.50 -4.61 16.09
C SER A 42 -1.72 -5.41 15.61
N LEU A 43 -2.92 -4.82 15.61
CA LEU A 43 -4.14 -5.44 15.06
C LEU A 43 -4.13 -5.55 13.52
N LEU A 44 -3.46 -4.63 12.84
CA LEU A 44 -3.33 -4.62 11.38
C LEU A 44 -2.27 -5.60 10.87
N CYS A 45 -1.41 -6.09 11.77
CA CYS A 45 -0.37 -7.06 11.46
C CYS A 45 -0.98 -8.44 11.13
N ARG A 46 -0.76 -8.92 9.90
CA ARG A 46 -1.25 -10.20 9.39
C ARG A 46 -0.13 -10.95 8.66
N PRO A 47 -0.26 -12.26 8.40
CA PRO A 47 0.70 -12.97 7.56
C PRO A 47 0.85 -12.26 6.20
N GLY A 48 2.10 -11.88 5.86
CA GLY A 48 2.41 -11.08 4.66
C GLY A 48 2.28 -9.56 4.82
N HIS A 49 1.67 -9.06 5.90
CA HIS A 49 1.48 -7.62 6.15
C HIS A 49 1.97 -7.27 7.56
N ARG A 50 3.19 -6.74 7.67
CA ARG A 50 3.81 -6.38 8.95
C ARG A 50 3.79 -4.87 9.13
N TRP A 51 2.91 -4.35 9.97
CA TRP A 51 2.86 -2.91 10.24
C TRP A 51 3.29 -2.67 11.68
N GLN A 52 4.24 -1.78 11.86
CA GLN A 52 4.87 -1.50 13.14
C GLN A 52 4.98 0.01 13.37
N ILE A 53 4.66 0.41 14.59
CA ILE A 53 5.04 1.72 15.12
C ILE A 53 6.32 1.54 15.92
N ASN A 54 7.25 2.48 15.79
CA ASN A 54 8.43 2.56 16.64
C ASN A 54 8.60 3.97 17.22
N PHE A 55 9.60 4.12 18.09
CA PHE A 55 9.94 5.36 18.80
C PHE A 55 11.43 5.70 18.59
N GLN A 56 11.98 5.28 17.45
CA GLN A 56 13.43 5.27 17.17
C GLN A 56 13.80 6.26 16.06
N GLY A 57 12.82 6.97 15.50
CA GLY A 57 12.95 7.83 14.32
C GLY A 57 13.05 7.06 13.00
N ASP A 58 12.80 5.74 12.99
CA ASP A 58 12.90 4.92 11.77
C ASP A 58 11.55 4.85 11.06
N THR A 59 11.45 5.48 9.89
CA THR A 59 10.30 5.32 9.00
C THR A 59 10.73 4.63 7.72
N SER A 60 10.22 3.42 7.49
CA SER A 60 10.51 2.64 6.29
C SER A 60 9.28 1.93 5.75
N VAL A 61 9.19 1.84 4.43
CA VAL A 61 8.08 1.19 3.74
C VAL A 61 8.64 0.23 2.71
N LYS A 62 8.31 -1.04 2.83
CA LYS A 62 8.65 -2.09 1.88
C LYS A 62 7.38 -2.74 1.36
N LEU A 63 7.13 -2.54 0.07
CA LEU A 63 5.98 -3.10 -0.63
C LEU A 63 6.46 -4.06 -1.71
N VAL A 64 6.00 -5.30 -1.65
CA VAL A 64 6.17 -6.24 -2.76
C VAL A 64 4.90 -6.21 -3.59
N ILE A 65 5.02 -5.65 -4.78
CA ILE A 65 3.93 -5.52 -5.73
C ILE A 65 4.17 -6.52 -6.86
N GLU A 66 3.20 -7.39 -7.11
CA GLU A 66 3.23 -8.33 -8.21
C GLU A 66 2.17 -7.94 -9.25
N ASN A 67 2.53 -8.06 -10.52
CA ASN A 67 1.60 -7.96 -11.62
C ASN A 67 1.90 -9.05 -12.65
N ARG A 68 0.88 -9.45 -13.41
CA ARG A 68 1.05 -10.28 -14.60
C ARG A 68 0.69 -9.44 -15.81
N LEU A 69 1.61 -9.32 -16.78
CA LEU A 69 1.47 -8.49 -17.98
C LEU A 69 0.10 -8.63 -18.67
N TYR A 70 -0.44 -9.84 -18.77
CA TYR A 70 -1.76 -10.07 -19.39
C TYR A 70 -2.90 -9.33 -18.69
N ARG A 71 -2.81 -9.06 -17.37
CA ARG A 71 -3.83 -8.31 -16.63
C ARG A 71 -3.82 -6.84 -16.98
N ILE A 72 -2.64 -6.26 -17.19
CA ILE A 72 -2.48 -4.88 -17.64
C ILE A 72 -3.07 -4.72 -19.05
N VAL A 73 -2.71 -5.64 -19.95
CA VAL A 73 -3.21 -5.63 -21.34
C VAL A 73 -4.73 -5.79 -21.36
N PHE A 74 -5.27 -6.75 -20.60
CA PHE A 74 -6.72 -6.94 -20.49
C PHE A 74 -7.41 -5.68 -19.93
N ALA A 75 -6.86 -5.08 -18.87
CA ALA A 75 -7.41 -3.85 -18.32
C ALA A 75 -7.41 -2.71 -19.35
N LEU A 76 -6.36 -2.55 -20.17
CA LEU A 76 -6.30 -1.53 -21.22
C LEU A 76 -7.36 -1.71 -22.32
N LEU A 77 -7.61 -2.96 -22.72
CA LEU A 77 -8.56 -3.31 -23.77
C LEU A 77 -10.02 -3.21 -23.32
N VAL A 78 -10.31 -3.49 -22.04
CA VAL A 78 -11.68 -3.52 -21.49
C VAL A 78 -12.11 -2.18 -20.86
N SER A 79 -11.17 -1.28 -20.52
CA SER A 79 -11.42 -0.01 -19.79
C SER A 79 -11.88 1.19 -20.61
#